data_AF-A0A2K0W8E9-F1
#
_entry.id   AF-A0A2K0W8E9-F1
#
_cell.length_a   1.000
_cell.length_b   1.000
_cell.length_c   1.000
_cell.angle_alpha   90.00
_cell.angle_beta   90.00
_cell.angle_gamma   90.00
#
_symmetry.space_group_name_H-M   'P 1'
#
loop_
_entity.id
_entity.type
_entity.pdbx_description
1 polymer ?
#
loop_
_entity_poly.entity_id
_entity_poly.type
_entity_poly.pdbx_seq_one_letter_code
_entity_poly.pdbx_strand_id
1 'polypeptide(L)' 'MPIGDMGELLIDGPILTRDYLNDPGKTQEAFLTGLSWLSNGRLYSTGNMVSYSSEGNGNKIASIRRKDT' A
#
# COMPACT_ATOMS: atom_id res chain seq x y z
N MET A 1 5.62 11.65 -4.99
CA MET A 1 6.90 10.93 -4.80
C MET A 1 7.70 11.00 -6.09
N PRO A 2 8.95 11.49 -6.05
CA PRO A 2 9.90 11.38 -7.14
C PRO A 2 10.12 9.93 -7.62
N ILE A 3 10.56 9.76 -8.86
CA ILE A 3 11.05 8.46 -9.36
C ILE A 3 12.34 8.13 -8.59
N GLY A 4 12.49 6.87 -8.17
CA GLY A 4 13.62 6.38 -7.37
C GLY A 4 13.38 6.40 -5.86
N ASP A 5 12.43 7.21 -5.36
CA ASP A 5 12.13 7.28 -3.93
C ASP A 5 11.38 6.04 -3.45
N MET A 6 11.69 5.59 -2.24
CA MET A 6 10.97 4.50 -1.57
C MET A 6 9.67 4.99 -0.95
N GLY A 7 8.60 4.23 -1.14
CA GLY A 7 7.30 4.41 -0.51
C GLY A 7 6.62 3.08 -0.21
N GLU A 8 5.58 3.12 0.61
CA GLU A 8 4.79 1.94 0.93
C GLU A 8 3.78 1.63 -0.18
N LEU A 9 3.69 0.36 -0.57
CA LEU A 9 2.68 -0.12 -1.51
C LEU A 9 1.32 -0.21 -0.81
N LEU A 10 0.36 0.57 -1.31
CA LEU A 10 -1.04 0.55 -0.89
C LEU A 10 -1.90 -0.08 -1.99
N ILE A 11 -2.94 -0.83 -1.60
CA ILE A 11 -3.88 -1.47 -2.53
C ILE A 11 -5.28 -0.89 -2.33
N ASP A 12 -5.95 -0.56 -3.43
CA ASP A 12 -7.36 -0.15 -3.50
C ASP A 12 -8.17 -1.14 -4.37
N GLY A 13 -9.50 -1.09 -4.26
CA GLY A 13 -10.44 -1.69 -5.19
C GLY A 13 -11.24 -2.85 -4.61
N PRO A 14 -12.07 -3.51 -5.46
CA PRO A 14 -12.99 -4.56 -5.02
C PRO A 14 -12.28 -5.84 -4.55
N ILE A 15 -10.97 -5.94 -4.75
CA ILE A 15 -10.14 -7.06 -4.29
C ILE A 15 -9.85 -7.04 -2.79
N LEU A 16 -10.15 -5.94 -2.10
CA LEU A 16 -9.91 -5.83 -0.67
C LEU A 16 -10.79 -6.79 0.14
N THR A 17 -10.19 -7.52 1.07
CA THR A 17 -10.91 -8.34 2.05
C THR A 17 -11.71 -7.45 3.00
N ARG A 18 -12.72 -8.01 3.67
CA ARG A 18 -13.59 -7.25 4.58
C ARG A 18 -12.81 -6.74 5.81
N ASP A 19 -12.12 -7.63 6.50
CA ASP A 19 -11.43 -7.38 7.76
C ASP A 19 -10.54 -8.59 8.10
N TYR A 20 -9.79 -8.48 9.20
CA TYR A 20 -9.24 -9.64 9.89
C TYR A 20 -10.28 -10.19 10.87
N LEU A 21 -10.60 -11.47 10.71
CA LEU A 21 -11.61 -12.15 11.53
C LEU A 21 -11.26 -12.04 13.02
N ASN A 22 -12.19 -11.51 13.81
CA ASN A 22 -12.07 -11.30 15.26
C ASN A 22 -10.91 -10.39 15.69
N ASP A 23 -10.34 -9.60 14.79
CA ASP A 23 -9.22 -8.70 15.08
C ASP A 23 -9.50 -7.28 14.54
N PRO A 24 -10.35 -6.51 15.22
CA PRO A 24 -10.68 -5.14 14.82
C PRO A 24 -9.49 -4.19 14.95
N GLY A 25 -8.53 -4.47 15.84
CA GLY A 25 -7.33 -3.67 16.02
C GLY A 25 -6.44 -3.74 14.79
N LYS A 26 -6.08 -4.96 14.37
CA LYS A 26 -5.30 -5.19 13.15
C LYS A 26 -6.01 -4.71 11.90
N THR A 27 -7.34 -4.79 11.88
CA THR A 27 -8.15 -4.23 10.77
C THR A 27 -8.00 -2.71 10.69
N GLN A 28 -8.07 -2.00 11.80
CA GLN A 28 -7.90 -0.53 11.80
C GLN A 28 -6.47 -0.12 11.42
N GLU A 29 -5.47 -0.90 11.84
CA GLU A 29 -4.06 -0.64 11.49
C GLU A 29 -3.77 -0.89 10.01
N ALA A 30 -4.35 -1.94 9.43
CA ALA A 30 -4.08 -2.32 8.04
C ALA A 30 -4.91 -1.56 7.00
N PHE A 31 -6.08 -1.02 7.36
CA PHE A 31 -6.99 -0.35 6.43
C PHE A 31 -7.06 1.16 6.70
N LEU A 32 -6.40 1.94 5.84
CA LEU A 32 -6.37 3.40 5.89
C LEU A 32 -7.67 3.98 5.33
N THR A 33 -8.26 4.94 6.05
CA THR A 33 -9.48 5.65 5.65
C THR A 33 -9.34 7.15 5.92
N GLY A 34 -10.25 7.97 5.37
CA GLY A 34 -10.31 9.41 5.66
C GLY A 34 -9.12 10.24 5.16
N LEU A 35 -8.36 9.72 4.19
CA LEU A 35 -7.24 10.45 3.58
C LEU A 35 -7.80 11.56 2.69
N SER A 36 -7.26 12.77 2.80
CA SER A 36 -7.79 13.96 2.09
C SER A 36 -7.81 13.84 0.56
N TRP A 37 -6.93 12.99 0.01
CA TRP A 37 -6.82 12.72 -1.42
C TRP A 37 -7.60 11.47 -1.86
N LEU A 38 -8.15 10.70 -0.92
CA LEU A 38 -9.00 9.55 -1.19
C LEU A 38 -10.47 9.99 -1.07
N SER A 39 -11.17 10.07 -2.20
CA SER A 39 -12.55 10.58 -2.23
C SER A 39 -13.53 9.71 -1.44
N ASN A 40 -13.44 8.39 -1.59
CA ASN A 40 -14.24 7.40 -0.87
C ASN A 40 -13.49 6.06 -0.82
N GLY A 41 -13.78 5.26 0.20
CA GLY A 41 -13.24 3.90 0.33
C GLY A 41 -12.13 3.78 1.36
N ARG A 42 -11.29 2.76 1.20
CA ARG A 42 -10.20 2.41 2.10
C ARG A 42 -9.04 1.82 1.32
N LEU A 43 -7.84 1.97 1.85
CA LEU A 43 -6.63 1.39 1.27
C LEU A 43 -6.04 0.36 2.22
N TYR A 44 -5.60 -0.76 1.66
CA TYR A 44 -4.86 -1.77 2.42
C TYR A 44 -3.37 -1.47 2.41
N SER A 45 -2.79 -1.34 3.60
CA SER A 45 -1.36 -1.17 3.84
C SER A 45 -0.66 -2.53 3.78
N THR A 46 0.18 -2.75 2.77
CA THR A 46 0.80 -4.07 2.57
C THR A 46 2.03 -4.31 3.46
N GLY A 47 2.63 -3.24 4.01
CA GLY A 47 3.92 -3.30 4.69
C GLY A 47 5.11 -3.53 3.74
N ASN A 48 4.90 -3.47 2.42
CA ASN A 48 5.97 -3.60 1.44
C ASN A 48 6.43 -2.20 0.98
N MET A 49 7.73 -1.95 1.13
CA MET A 49 8.40 -0.76 0.63
C MET A 49 8.86 -1.02 -0.80
N VAL A 50 8.49 -0.13 -1.71
CA VAL A 50 8.78 -0.18 -3.14
C VAL A 50 9.27 1.17 -3.64
N SER A 51 10.05 1.19 -4.73
CA SER A 51 10.37 2.43 -5.45
C SER A 51 9.94 2.35 -6.90
N TYR A 52 9.64 3.51 -7.49
CA TYR A 52 9.40 3.59 -8.93
C TYR A 52 10.74 3.64 -9.66
N SER A 53 10.93 2.77 -10.65
CA SER A 53 12.10 2.78 -11.53
C SER A 53 11.78 3.51 -12.84
N SER A 54 12.70 4.36 -13.30
CA SER A 54 12.72 4.92 -14.67
C SER A 54 13.31 3.94 -15.70
N GLU A 55 13.99 2.90 -15.24
CA GLU A 55 14.67 1.91 -16.09
C GLU A 55 13.71 0.76 -16.45
N GLY A 56 13.65 0.39 -17.73
CA GLY A 56 13.04 -0.85 -18.21
C GLY A 56 11.66 -0.74 -18.87
N ASN A 57 11.49 -1.53 -19.95
CA ASN A 57 10.34 -1.56 -20.85
C ASN A 57 9.09 -2.25 -20.24
N GLY A 58 8.64 -1.83 -19.05
CA GLY A 58 7.34 -2.25 -18.48
C GLY A 58 7.31 -2.53 -16.97
N ASN A 59 8.44 -2.89 -16.35
CA ASN A 59 8.49 -3.16 -14.90
C ASN A 59 8.91 -1.91 -14.12
N LYS A 60 7.91 -1.10 -13.74
CA LYS A 60 8.11 0.20 -13.07
C LYS A 60 8.27 0.12 -11.54
N ILE A 61 8.08 -1.05 -10.93
CA ILE A 61 8.22 -1.24 -9.48
C ILE A 61 9.54 -1.96 -9.23
N ALA A 62 10.44 -1.34 -8.49
CA ALA A 62 11.76 -1.85 -8.14
C ALA A 62 11.98 -1.86 -6.62
N SER A 63 12.78 -2.83 -6.16
CA SER A 63 13.06 -3.15 -4.76
C SER A 63 11.82 -3.49 -3.92
N ILE A 64 11.86 -4.60 -3.18
CA ILE A 64 10.82 -4.95 -2.22
C ILE A 64 11.51 -5.20 -0.88
N ARG A 65 11.19 -4.38 0.11
CA ARG A 65 11.62 -4.56 1.51
C ARG A 65 10.38 -4.54 2.42
N ARG A 66 10.49 -5.13 3.61
CA ARG A 66 9.42 -5.05 4.62
C ARG A 66 9.64 -3.82 5.48
N LYS A 67 8.56 -3.10 5.79
CA LYS A 67 8.59 -1.95 6.71
C LYS A 67 8.96 -2.36 8.14
N ASP A 68 8.57 -3.57 8.53
CA ASP A 68 8.71 -4.09 9.89
C ASP A 68 10.04 -4.83 10.14
N THR A 69 11.06 -4.60 9.31
CA THR A 69 12.40 -5.23 9.41
C THR A 69 13.46 -4.16 9.50
#